data_AF-A0A1T1AWF8-F1
#
_entry.id   AF-A0A1T1AWF8-F1
#
_cell.length_a   1.000
_cell.length_b   1.000
_cell.length_c   1.000
_cell.angle_alpha   90.00
_cell.angle_beta   90.00
_cell.angle_gamma   90.00
#
_symmetry.space_group_name_H-M   'P 1'
#
loop_
_entity.id
_entity.type
_entity.pdbx_description
1 polymer ?
#
loop_
_entity_poly.entity_id
_entity_poly.type
_entity_poly.pdbx_seq_one_letter_code
_entity_poly.pdbx_strand_id
1 'polypeptide(L)'
;MTSRDIAEYTGKDHKHVLADIRNMLDQLGLTSADFSANLPDTYGRPQPGFRLPKDLTITLVSGYSVPMRHAIVTRWQELEAQQAPARWSQVWMSNQIAALQAPNGVWG
;
A
#
# COMPACT_ATOMS: atom_id res chain seq x y z
N MET A 1 12.53 -1.84 -10.16
CA MET A 1 13.02 -3.23 -10.01
C MET A 1 12.80 -3.96 -11.32
N THR A 2 13.75 -4.78 -11.79
CA THR A 2 13.55 -5.54 -13.02
C THR A 2 12.79 -6.84 -12.76
N SER A 3 12.09 -7.35 -13.77
CA SER A 3 11.42 -8.66 -13.69
C SER A 3 12.36 -9.82 -13.32
N ARG A 4 13.66 -9.70 -13.61
CA ARG A 4 14.67 -10.70 -13.20
C ARG A 4 15.04 -10.56 -11.73
N ASP A 5 15.24 -9.33 -11.24
CA ASP A 5 15.47 -9.08 -9.81
C ASP A 5 14.30 -9.64 -8.99
N ILE A 6 13.06 -9.45 -9.48
CA ILE A 6 11.86 -10.00 -8.82
C ILE A 6 11.89 -11.52 -8.81
N ALA A 7 12.24 -12.16 -9.93
CA ALA A 7 12.37 -13.62 -10.01
C ALA A 7 13.42 -14.15 -9.01
N GLU A 8 14.58 -13.49 -8.96
CA GLU A 8 15.68 -13.82 -8.05
C GLU A 8 15.25 -13.68 -6.58
N TYR A 9 14.67 -12.54 -6.20
CA TYR A 9 14.29 -12.30 -4.80
C TYR A 9 13.09 -13.12 -4.33
N THR A 10 12.21 -13.54 -5.24
CA THR A 10 11.00 -14.31 -4.89
C THR A 10 11.19 -15.82 -5.08
N GLY A 11 12.28 -16.25 -5.74
CA GLY A 11 12.52 -17.64 -6.11
C GLY A 11 11.55 -18.18 -7.17
N LYS A 12 10.74 -17.31 -7.80
CA LYS A 12 9.80 -17.71 -8.86
C LYS A 12 10.51 -17.76 -10.20
N ASP A 13 10.11 -18.71 -11.05
CA ASP A 13 10.55 -18.74 -12.44
C ASP A 13 10.28 -17.40 -13.14
N HIS A 14 11.29 -16.87 -13.84
CA HIS A 14 11.16 -15.57 -14.54
C HIS A 14 9.99 -15.55 -15.53
N LYS A 15 9.70 -16.68 -16.21
CA LYS A 15 8.53 -16.81 -17.11
C LYS A 15 7.20 -16.56 -16.38
N HIS A 16 7.06 -17.02 -15.14
CA HIS A 16 5.84 -16.83 -14.34
C HIS A 16 5.76 -15.38 -13.87
N VAL A 17 6.88 -14.79 -13.44
CA VAL A 17 6.93 -13.36 -13.11
C VAL A 17 6.52 -12.50 -14.31
N LEU A 18 6.95 -12.81 -15.53
CA LEU A 18 6.53 -12.08 -16.73
C LEU A 18 5.02 -12.23 -17.00
N ALA A 19 4.43 -13.40 -16.75
CA ALA A 19 2.99 -13.60 -16.90
C ALA A 19 2.21 -12.84 -15.84
N ASP A 20 2.64 -12.91 -14.58
CA ASP A 20 2.04 -12.25 -13.43
C ASP A 20 2.09 -10.72 -13.59
N ILE A 21 3.20 -10.17 -14.10
CA ILE A 21 3.30 -8.73 -14.41
C ILE A 21 2.27 -8.32 -15.46
N ARG A 22 2.13 -9.08 -16.56
CA ARG A 22 1.14 -8.74 -17.61
C ARG A 22 -0.28 -8.78 -17.07
N ASN A 23 -0.60 -9.82 -16.31
CA ASN A 23 -1.91 -9.98 -15.68
C ASN A 23 -2.20 -8.85 -14.66
N MET A 24 -1.20 -8.48 -13.84
CA MET A 24 -1.34 -7.36 -12.90
C MET A 24 -1.57 -6.04 -13.63
N LEU A 25 -0.81 -5.76 -14.69
CA LEU A 25 -0.97 -4.53 -15.47
C LEU A 25 -2.33 -4.47 -16.16
N ASP A 26 -2.80 -5.58 -16.73
CA ASP A 26 -4.12 -5.71 -17.35
C ASP A 26 -5.24 -5.41 -16.33
N GLN A 27 -5.17 -6.00 -15.13
CA GLN A 27 -6.13 -5.76 -14.05
C GLN A 27 -6.13 -4.31 -13.55
N LEU A 28 -5.00 -3.62 -13.64
CA LEU A 28 -4.88 -2.20 -13.27
C LEU A 28 -5.24 -1.26 -14.43
N GLY A 29 -5.58 -1.79 -15.62
CA GLY A 29 -5.84 -0.99 -16.81
C GLY A 29 -4.61 -0.26 -17.34
N LEU A 30 -3.41 -0.78 -17.08
CA LEU A 30 -2.13 -0.18 -17.46
C LEU A 30 -1.55 -0.86 -18.71
N THR A 31 -0.91 -0.08 -19.56
CA THR A 31 -0.31 -0.60 -20.80
C THR A 31 1.04 -1.23 -20.53
N SER A 32 1.21 -2.51 -20.90
CA SER A 32 2.48 -3.24 -20.67
C SER A 32 3.69 -2.65 -21.40
N ALA A 33 3.48 -1.97 -22.53
CA ALA A 33 4.54 -1.30 -23.28
C ALA A 33 5.26 -0.23 -22.43
N ASP A 34 4.55 0.46 -21.54
CA ASP A 34 5.08 1.56 -20.73
C ASP A 34 6.17 1.11 -19.74
N PHE A 35 6.18 -0.19 -19.41
CA PHE A 35 7.11 -0.78 -18.46
C PHE A 35 8.06 -1.80 -19.09
N SER A 36 7.95 -2.00 -20.41
CA SER A 36 8.77 -2.95 -21.15
C SER A 36 10.24 -2.50 -21.15
N ALA A 37 11.15 -3.45 -21.00
CA ALA A 37 12.58 -3.21 -20.97
C ALA A 37 13.36 -4.33 -21.63
N ASN A 38 14.46 -3.99 -22.30
CA ASN A 38 15.43 -4.96 -22.77
C ASN A 38 16.47 -5.21 -21.66
N LEU A 39 16.52 -6.44 -21.15
CA LEU A 39 17.40 -6.86 -20.06
C LEU A 39 18.53 -7.73 -20.61
N PRO A 40 19.81 -7.38 -20.39
CA PRO A 40 20.94 -8.16 -20.92
C PRO A 40 21.00 -9.53 -20.25
N ASP A 41 21.07 -10.62 -21.02
CA ASP A 41 21.37 -11.96 -20.49
C ASP A 41 22.85 -12.13 -20.09
N THR A 42 23.20 -13.32 -19.62
CA THR A 42 24.58 -13.69 -19.22
C THR A 42 25.59 -13.52 -20.37
N TYR A 43 25.14 -13.53 -21.62
CA TYR A 43 25.96 -13.33 -22.81
C TYR A 43 25.84 -11.90 -23.38
N GLY A 44 25.20 -10.98 -22.64
CA GLY A 44 25.00 -9.58 -23.02
C GLY A 44 23.93 -9.36 -24.07
N ARG A 45 23.13 -10.37 -24.44
CA ARG A 45 22.07 -10.21 -25.45
C ARG A 45 20.83 -9.61 -24.80
N PRO A 46 20.18 -8.61 -25.43
CA PRO A 46 18.97 -8.02 -24.89
C PRO A 46 17.82 -9.04 -24.95
N GLN A 47 17.22 -9.32 -23.80
CA GLN A 47 16.02 -10.14 -23.67
C GLN A 47 14.83 -9.28 -23.24
N PRO A 48 13.63 -9.53 -23.76
CA PRO A 48 12.45 -8.80 -23.34
C PRO A 48 12.14 -9.07 -21.86
N GLY A 49 11.77 -8.02 -21.14
CA GLY A 49 11.36 -8.07 -19.75
C GLY A 49 10.66 -6.79 -19.33
N PHE A 50 10.55 -6.58 -18.02
CA PHE A 50 9.94 -5.37 -17.46
C PHE A 50 10.85 -4.69 -16.46
N ARG A 51 10.71 -3.36 -16.36
CA ARG A 51 11.25 -2.54 -15.27
C ARG A 51 10.08 -1.82 -14.61
N LEU A 52 9.74 -2.25 -13.41
CA LEU A 52 8.61 -1.70 -12.67
C LEU A 52 9.05 -0.58 -11.70
N PRO A 53 8.22 0.48 -11.54
CA PRO A 53 8.33 1.41 -10.44
C PRO A 53 8.02 0.73 -9.10
N LYS A 54 8.30 1.43 -8.00
CA LYS A 54 8.28 0.87 -6.64
C LYS A 54 6.88 0.38 -6.23
N ASP A 55 5.86 1.17 -6.51
CA ASP A 55 4.45 0.86 -6.27
C ASP A 55 4.04 -0.43 -6.96
N LEU A 56 4.25 -0.56 -8.28
CA LEU A 56 3.91 -1.77 -9.03
C LEU A 56 4.72 -3.00 -8.59
N THR A 57 5.97 -2.79 -8.18
CA THR A 57 6.80 -3.85 -7.58
C THR A 57 6.19 -4.34 -6.26
N ILE A 58 5.78 -3.43 -5.38
CA ILE A 58 5.15 -3.78 -4.09
C ILE A 58 3.81 -4.48 -4.33
N THR A 59 3.00 -3.98 -5.26
CA THR A 59 1.71 -4.60 -5.64
C THR A 59 1.92 -6.06 -6.06
N LEU A 60 2.88 -6.32 -6.94
CA LEU A 60 3.17 -7.67 -7.41
C LEU A 60 3.70 -8.58 -6.30
N VAL A 61 4.73 -8.13 -5.57
CA VAL A 61 5.45 -8.96 -4.59
C VAL A 61 4.61 -9.23 -3.34
N SER A 62 3.83 -8.25 -2.88
CA SER A 62 2.82 -8.48 -1.84
C SER A 62 1.71 -9.42 -2.31
N GLY A 63 1.49 -9.50 -3.64
CA GLY A 63 0.69 -10.54 -4.29
C GLY A 63 1.17 -11.96 -3.99
N TYR A 64 2.49 -12.18 -3.97
CA TYR A 64 3.08 -13.50 -3.75
C TYR A 64 3.20 -13.91 -2.28
N SER A 65 3.31 -12.95 -1.36
CA SER A 65 3.52 -13.21 0.08
C SER A 65 2.31 -12.75 0.89
N VAL A 66 1.49 -13.71 1.32
CA VAL A 66 0.34 -13.45 2.21
C VAL A 66 0.76 -12.74 3.52
N PRO A 67 1.85 -13.14 4.20
CA PRO A 67 2.32 -12.42 5.39
C PRO A 67 2.69 -10.96 5.10
N MET A 68 3.37 -10.69 3.98
CA MET A 68 3.72 -9.32 3.58
C MET A 68 2.45 -8.50 3.27
N ARG A 69 1.50 -9.08 2.54
CA ARG A 69 0.22 -8.43 2.24
C ARG A 69 -0.52 -8.08 3.52
N HIS A 70 -0.59 -9.01 4.47
CA HIS A 70 -1.21 -8.78 5.76
C HIS A 70 -0.50 -7.65 6.53
N ALA A 71 0.83 -7.66 6.60
CA ALA A 71 1.60 -6.61 7.27
C ALA A 71 1.36 -5.21 6.68
N ILE A 72 1.25 -5.09 5.34
CA ILE A 72 0.91 -3.83 4.67
C ILE A 72 -0.49 -3.36 5.09
N VAL A 73 -1.48 -4.26 5.07
CA VAL A 73 -2.86 -3.95 5.46
C VAL A 73 -2.95 -3.52 6.93
N THR A 74 -2.33 -4.28 7.84
CA THR A 74 -2.31 -3.96 9.27
C THR A 74 -1.66 -2.60 9.52
N ARG A 75 -0.50 -2.35 8.91
CA ARG A 75 0.20 -1.08 9.11
C ARG A 75 -0.61 0.11 8.61
N TRP A 76 -1.33 -0.04 7.50
CA TRP A 76 -2.21 1.01 7.01
C TRP A 76 -3.37 1.30 7.99
N GLN A 77 -4.03 0.26 8.51
CA GLN A 77 -5.08 0.42 9.53
C GLN A 77 -4.58 1.12 10.81
N GLU A 78 -3.36 0.81 11.26
CA GLU A 78 -2.73 1.49 12.39
C GLU A 78 -2.52 2.99 12.14
N LEU A 79 -2.11 3.36 10.92
CA LEU A 79 -1.89 4.76 10.54
C LEU A 79 -3.19 5.55 10.42
N GLU A 80 -4.27 4.92 9.95
CA GLU A 80 -5.61 5.50 9.94
C GLU A 80 -6.12 5.75 11.37
N ALA A 81 -5.90 4.78 12.28
CA ALA A 81 -6.28 4.92 13.68
C ALA A 81 -5.51 6.05 14.41
N GLN A 82 -4.24 6.27 14.06
CA GLN A 82 -3.44 7.37 14.61
C GLN A 82 -3.88 8.76 14.13
N GLN A 83 -4.48 8.84 12.94
CA GLN A 83 -4.98 10.09 12.37
C GLN A 83 -6.43 10.39 12.78
N ALA A 84 -7.12 9.44 13.42
CA ALA A 84 -8.43 9.68 13.99
C ALA A 84 -8.31 10.80 15.05
N PRO A 85 -9.00 11.95 14.89
CA PRO A 85 -8.94 13.00 15.89
C PRO A 85 -9.38 12.41 17.23
N ALA A 86 -8.64 12.70 18.30
CA ALA A 86 -9.06 12.44 19.68
C ALA A 86 -10.30 13.29 19.98
N ARG A 87 -11.44 12.91 19.41
CA ARG A 87 -12.66 13.71 19.36
C ARG A 87 -13.45 13.60 20.66
N TRP A 88 -12.80 13.56 21.83
CA TRP A 88 -13.51 13.46 23.11
C TRP A 88 -12.85 14.12 24.32
N SER A 89 -11.88 15.04 24.15
CA SER A 89 -11.44 15.89 25.28
C SER A 89 -12.13 17.26 25.32
N GLN A 90 -12.58 17.81 24.18
CA GLN A 90 -13.18 19.16 24.13
C GLN A 90 -14.70 19.19 24.37
N VAL A 91 -15.43 18.12 24.01
CA VAL A 91 -16.91 18.08 24.12
C VAL A 91 -17.39 17.83 25.55
N TRP A 92 -16.62 17.07 26.36
CA TRP A 92 -16.98 16.77 27.75
C TRP A 92 -16.59 17.91 28.71
N MET A 93 -15.49 18.63 28.44
CA MET A 93 -15.09 19.79 29.25
C MET A 93 -15.96 21.03 29.00
N SER A 94 -16.47 21.22 27.78
CA SER A 94 -17.35 22.36 27.45
C SER A 94 -18.73 22.27 28.11
N ASN A 95 -19.30 21.06 28.22
CA ASN A 95 -20.61 20.87 28.86
C ASN A 95 -20.56 20.92 30.40
N GLN A 96 -19.40 20.70 31.04
CA GLN A 96 -19.28 20.81 32.50
C GLN A 96 -19.11 22.25 32.98
N ILE A 97 -18.45 23.13 32.22
CA ILE A 97 -18.26 24.54 32.62
C ILE A 97 -19.59 25.32 32.55
N ALA A 98 -20.44 25.04 31.56
CA ALA A 98 -21.75 25.68 31.41
C ALA A 98 -22.71 25.32 32.57
N ALA A 99 -22.67 24.07 33.05
CA ALA A 99 -23.51 23.62 34.17
C ALA A 99 -23.06 24.19 35.53
N LEU A 100 -21.78 24.54 35.68
CA LEU A 100 -21.22 25.12 36.90
C LEU A 100 -21.38 26.64 37.01
N GLN A 101 -21.73 27.32 35.91
CA GLN A 101 -21.99 28.77 35.87
C GLN A 101 -23.49 29.12 35.94
N ALA A 102 -24.39 28.13 36.01
CA ALA A 102 -25.81 28.39 36.18
C ALA A 102 -26.06 29.02 37.58
N PRO A 103 -26.58 30.26 37.66
CA PRO A 103 -26.80 30.90 38.95
C PRO A 103 -27.84 30.13 39.75
N ASN A 104 -27.47 29.74 40.96
CA ASN A 104 -28.38 29.15 41.94
C ASN A 104 -29.49 30.15 42.28
N GLY A 105 -30.71 29.83 41.88
CA GLY A 105 -31.92 30.35 42.51
C GLY A 105 -32.80 31.18 41.58
N VAL A 106 -33.91 30.57 41.17
CA VAL A 106 -35.26 31.13 41.39
C VAL A 106 -36.20 29.93 41.52
N TRP A 107 -36.49 29.52 42.75
CA TRP A 107 -37.75 28.82 43.04
C TRP A 107 -38.75 29.91 43.44
N GLY A 108 -39.78 30.09 42.61
CA GLY A 108 -40.93 30.96 42.84
C GLY A 108 -42.16 30.29 42.29
#